data_AF-A0A7X7SGC8-F1
#
_entry.id   AF-A0A7X7SGC8-F1
#
_cell.length_a   1.000
_cell.length_b   1.000
_cell.length_c   1.000
_cell.angle_alpha   90.00
_cell.angle_beta   90.00
_cell.angle_gamma   90.00
#
_symmetry.space_group_name_H-M   'P 1'
#
loop_
_entity.id
_entity.type
_entity.pdbx_description
1 polymer ?
#
loop_
_entity_poly.entity_id
_entity_poly.type
_entity_poly.pdbx_seq_one_letter_code
_entity_poly.pdbx_strand_id
1 'polypeptide(L)'
;MEPQPARGLSRRVGGVRGSAIRDLLALTSRGDVISLAGGLPAPEFIPRDVIAEHAQAALTQPGSVQYAETCGLPELRDALAARESARIGRAISAREVVVTHGSQQALSLLSQVLLDPRDDVVVETPTYPGALQVFQAAGAQIHTVGIDEDG
;
A
#
# COMPACT_ATOMS: atom_id res chain seq x y z
N MET A 1 -2.56 -31.79 -6.35
CA MET A 1 -1.08 -31.78 -6.44
C MET A 1 -0.67 -30.32 -6.41
N GLU A 2 -0.12 -29.83 -5.30
CA GLU A 2 0.27 -28.42 -5.19
C GLU A 2 1.36 -28.08 -6.22
N PRO A 3 1.30 -26.91 -6.87
CA PRO A 3 2.32 -26.49 -7.83
C PRO A 3 3.68 -26.42 -7.12
N GLN A 4 4.64 -27.22 -7.59
CA GLN A 4 5.98 -27.24 -7.06
C GLN A 4 6.68 -25.93 -7.46
N PRO A 5 7.24 -25.15 -6.52
CA PRO A 5 7.88 -23.88 -6.86
C PRO A 5 9.03 -24.10 -7.84
N ALA A 6 9.21 -23.18 -8.79
CA ALA A 6 10.36 -23.19 -9.69
C ALA A 6 11.65 -23.30 -8.85
N ARG A 7 12.55 -24.22 -9.25
CA ARG A 7 13.75 -24.58 -8.48
C ARG A 7 14.50 -23.33 -8.00
N GLY A 8 14.64 -23.18 -6.68
CA GLY A 8 15.38 -22.09 -6.04
C GLY A 8 14.52 -20.95 -5.45
N LEU A 9 13.21 -20.91 -5.74
CA LEU A 9 12.31 -19.92 -5.12
C LEU A 9 11.77 -20.40 -3.76
N SER A 10 11.46 -19.45 -2.88
CA SER A 10 10.84 -19.76 -1.60
C SER A 10 9.42 -20.31 -1.79
N ARG A 11 9.01 -21.24 -0.92
CA ARG A 11 7.64 -21.82 -0.95
C ARG A 11 6.54 -20.75 -0.87
N ARG A 12 6.80 -19.65 -0.15
CA ARG A 12 5.88 -18.53 0.02
C ARG A 12 5.53 -17.82 -1.29
N VAL A 13 6.44 -17.83 -2.26
CA VAL A 13 6.22 -17.21 -3.58
C VAL A 13 5.54 -18.17 -4.56
N GLY A 14 5.53 -19.48 -4.28
CA GLY A 14 4.95 -20.49 -5.16
C GLY A 14 3.45 -20.32 -5.43
N GLY A 15 2.71 -19.68 -4.52
CA GLY A 15 1.28 -19.38 -4.66
C GLY A 15 0.95 -17.98 -5.17
N VAL A 16 1.96 -17.10 -5.32
CA VAL A 16 1.74 -15.69 -5.71
C VAL A 16 1.43 -15.63 -7.20
N ARG A 17 0.27 -15.06 -7.54
CA ARG A 17 -0.16 -14.87 -8.93
C ARG A 17 0.30 -13.51 -9.48
N GLY A 18 0.27 -13.38 -10.81
CA GLY A 18 0.49 -12.11 -11.51
C GLY A 18 -0.46 -11.01 -11.02
N SER A 19 -0.04 -9.76 -11.16
CA SER A 19 -0.81 -8.62 -10.67
C SER A 19 -1.94 -8.27 -11.63
N ALA A 20 -3.19 -8.53 -11.22
CA ALA A 20 -4.37 -8.10 -11.97
C ALA A 20 -4.38 -6.58 -12.22
N ILE A 21 -3.84 -5.79 -11.29
CA ILE A 21 -3.67 -4.34 -11.47
C ILE A 21 -2.71 -4.04 -12.63
N ARG A 22 -1.61 -4.77 -12.75
CA ARG A 22 -0.64 -4.60 -13.85
C ARG A 22 -1.26 -4.93 -15.19
N ASP A 23 -2.00 -6.04 -15.27
CA ASP A 23 -2.66 -6.46 -16.50
C ASP A 23 -3.72 -5.42 -16.93
N LEU A 24 -4.44 -4.87 -15.96
CA LEU A 24 -5.41 -3.80 -16.16
C LEU A 24 -4.75 -2.50 -16.64
N LEU A 25 -3.62 -2.10 -16.04
CA LEU A 25 -2.86 -0.90 -16.45
C LEU A 25 -2.27 -1.01 -17.86
N ALA A 26 -1.86 -2.21 -18.27
CA ALA A 26 -1.43 -2.46 -19.64
C ALA A 26 -2.56 -2.20 -20.65
N LEU A 27 -3.80 -2.56 -20.28
CA LEU A 27 -4.99 -2.31 -21.10
C LEU A 27 -5.39 -0.83 -21.11
N THR A 28 -5.27 -0.13 -19.98
CA THR A 28 -5.63 1.31 -19.91
C THR A 28 -4.72 2.20 -20.74
N SER A 29 -3.53 1.71 -21.08
CA SER A 29 -2.53 2.46 -21.85
C SER A 29 -2.71 2.34 -23.37
N ARG A 30 -3.74 1.60 -23.80
CA ARG A 30 -4.06 1.40 -25.21
C ARG A 30 -4.91 2.56 -25.74
N GLY A 31 -4.43 3.24 -26.78
CA GLY A 31 -5.11 4.38 -27.39
C GLY A 31 -6.44 4.07 -28.08
N ASP A 32 -6.76 2.79 -28.32
CA ASP A 32 -8.03 2.30 -28.86
C ASP A 32 -9.06 1.93 -27.78
N VAL A 33 -8.76 2.18 -26.50
CA VAL A 33 -9.59 1.76 -25.37
C VAL A 33 -9.95 2.98 -24.50
N ILE A 34 -11.25 3.18 -24.29
CA ILE A 34 -11.74 4.03 -23.19
C ILE A 34 -11.78 3.17 -21.94
N SER A 35 -10.81 3.37 -21.04
CA SER A 35 -10.75 2.58 -19.80
C SER A 35 -11.40 3.30 -18.63
N LEU A 36 -12.38 2.63 -18.01
CA LEU A 36 -13.00 3.03 -16.74
C LEU A 36 -12.52 2.17 -15.56
N ALA A 37 -11.51 1.33 -15.79
CA ALA A 37 -11.10 0.30 -14.85
C ALA A 37 -9.95 0.76 -13.92
N GLY A 38 -9.25 1.85 -14.27
CA GLY A 38 -8.10 2.35 -13.54
C GLY A 38 -8.49 3.27 -12.38
N GLY A 39 -7.99 2.99 -11.18
CA GLY A 39 -8.08 3.88 -10.02
C GLY A 39 -6.96 4.93 -9.97
N LEU A 40 -6.56 5.47 -11.12
CA LEU A 40 -5.44 6.42 -11.21
C LEU A 40 -5.96 7.87 -11.12
N PRO A 41 -5.32 8.74 -10.31
CA PRO A 41 -5.65 10.15 -10.31
C PRO A 41 -5.32 10.79 -11.66
N ALA A 42 -6.14 11.75 -12.10
CA ALA A 42 -5.88 12.47 -13.35
C ALA A 42 -4.60 13.32 -13.20
N PRO A 43 -3.62 13.21 -14.12
CA PRO A 43 -2.33 13.90 -14.00
C PRO A 43 -2.42 15.42 -13.86
N GLU A 44 -3.46 16.04 -14.42
CA GLU A 44 -3.73 17.48 -14.35
C GLU A 44 -4.11 17.98 -12.95
N PHE A 45 -4.58 17.09 -12.06
CA PHE A 45 -4.87 17.44 -10.66
C PHE A 45 -3.69 17.21 -9.73
N ILE A 46 -2.60 16.63 -10.21
CA ILE A 46 -1.37 16.48 -9.43
C ILE A 46 -0.71 17.86 -9.32
N PRO A 47 -0.50 18.42 -8.12
CA PRO A 47 0.04 19.78 -7.93
C PRO A 47 1.56 19.80 -8.18
N ARG A 48 1.96 19.60 -9.42
CA ARG A 48 3.37 19.40 -9.84
C ARG A 48 4.26 20.56 -9.46
N ASP A 49 3.79 21.80 -9.63
CA ASP A 49 4.58 23.00 -9.35
C ASP A 49 4.86 23.14 -7.84
N VAL A 50 3.85 22.89 -7.02
CA VAL A 50 3.97 22.90 -5.54
C VAL A 50 4.92 21.79 -5.07
N ILE A 51 4.82 20.59 -5.65
CA ILE A 51 5.73 19.48 -5.34
C ILE A 51 7.17 19.85 -5.73
N ALA A 52 7.38 20.44 -6.90
CA ALA A 52 8.70 20.83 -7.38
C ALA A 52 9.34 21.91 -6.49
N GLU A 53 8.58 22.95 -6.13
CA GLU A 53 9.02 24.01 -5.22
C GLU A 53 9.49 23.44 -3.87
N HIS A 54 8.66 22.61 -3.23
CA HIS A 54 9.01 22.03 -1.93
C HIS A 54 10.14 21.00 -2.01
N ALA A 55 10.24 20.24 -3.11
CA ALA A 55 11.36 19.34 -3.32
C ALA A 55 12.69 20.11 -3.44
N GLN A 56 12.70 21.21 -4.18
CA GLN A 56 13.88 22.08 -4.30
C GLN A 56 14.26 22.70 -2.95
N ALA A 57 13.28 23.21 -2.20
CA ALA A 57 13.51 23.75 -0.87
C ALA A 57 14.02 22.68 0.12
N ALA A 58 13.50 21.46 0.06
CA ALA A 58 13.98 20.36 0.89
C ALA A 58 15.45 20.02 0.59
N LEU A 59 15.85 20.01 -0.69
CA LEU A 59 17.21 19.70 -1.12
C LEU A 59 18.27 20.72 -0.65
N THR A 60 17.86 21.92 -0.19
CA THR A 60 18.82 22.85 0.43
C THR A 60 19.20 22.44 1.86
N GLN A 61 18.46 21.52 2.48
CA GLN A 61 18.74 21.02 3.82
C GLN A 61 19.70 19.83 3.73
N PRO A 62 20.90 19.87 4.34
CA PRO A 62 21.89 18.78 4.25
C PRO A 62 21.35 17.40 4.67
N GLY A 63 20.36 17.37 5.56
CA GLY A 63 19.73 16.14 6.04
C GLY A 63 18.74 15.50 5.07
N SER A 64 18.33 16.17 3.99
CA SER A 64 17.25 15.70 3.09
C SER A 64 17.59 14.43 2.30
N VAL A 65 18.89 14.13 2.14
CA VAL A 65 19.41 12.96 1.43
C VAL A 65 20.28 12.07 2.33
N GLN A 66 20.23 12.31 3.65
CA GLN A 66 20.92 11.50 4.64
C GLN A 66 19.98 10.43 5.21
N TYR A 67 20.54 9.39 5.82
CA TYR A 67 19.77 8.48 6.65
C TYR A 67 18.95 9.24 7.70
N ALA A 68 17.70 8.80 7.86
CA ALA A 68 16.74 9.36 8.81
C ALA A 68 16.20 8.26 9.73
N GLU A 69 15.37 8.64 10.71
CA GLU A 69 14.66 7.69 11.56
C GLU A 69 13.80 6.74 10.73
N THR A 70 13.82 5.46 11.09
CA THR A 70 13.06 4.41 10.38
C THR A 70 11.56 4.68 10.37
N CYS A 71 11.03 5.32 11.42
CA CYS A 71 9.60 5.65 11.51
C CYS A 71 9.19 6.84 10.62
N GLY A 72 10.13 7.55 10.01
CA GLY A 72 9.91 8.76 9.23
C GLY A 72 10.36 10.04 9.93
N LEU A 73 10.40 11.13 9.17
CA LEU A 73 10.82 12.45 9.66
C LEU A 73 9.90 12.93 10.81
N PRO A 74 10.45 13.42 11.93
CA PRO A 74 9.67 13.86 13.08
C PRO A 74 8.57 14.87 12.71
N GLU A 75 8.89 15.88 11.92
CA GLU A 75 7.96 16.96 11.53
C GLU A 75 6.81 16.43 10.68
N LEU A 76 7.08 15.45 9.82
CA LEU A 76 6.04 14.78 9.02
C LEU A 76 5.13 13.94 9.92
N ARG A 77 5.70 13.23 10.90
CA ARG A 77 4.93 12.41 11.84
C ARG A 77 4.02 13.27 12.72
N ASP A 78 4.51 14.41 13.19
CA ASP A 78 3.72 15.39 13.95
C ASP A 78 2.57 15.95 13.11
N ALA A 79 2.85 16.34 11.86
CA ALA A 79 1.82 16.86 10.94
C ALA A 79 0.74 15.81 10.64
N LEU A 80 1.13 14.56 10.40
CA LEU A 80 0.20 13.45 10.18
C LEU A 80 -0.62 13.15 11.44
N ALA A 81 0.01 13.10 12.61
CA ALA A 81 -0.67 12.87 13.88
C ALA A 81 -1.73 13.95 14.15
N ALA A 82 -1.40 15.22 13.93
CA ALA A 82 -2.34 16.32 14.07
C ALA A 82 -3.52 16.22 13.09
N ARG A 83 -3.23 15.93 11.81
CA ARG A 83 -4.26 15.76 10.76
C ARG A 83 -5.22 14.64 11.10
N GLU A 84 -4.68 13.47 11.44
CA GLU A 84 -5.51 12.30 11.77
C GLU A 84 -6.28 12.52 13.07
N SER A 85 -5.69 13.20 14.06
CA SER A 85 -6.40 13.54 15.30
C SER A 85 -7.65 14.38 15.05
N ALA A 86 -7.52 15.40 14.21
CA ALA A 86 -8.64 16.24 13.80
C ALA A 86 -9.70 15.45 13.02
N ARG A 87 -9.27 14.53 12.15
CA ARG A 87 -10.17 13.71 11.32
C ARG A 87 -10.99 12.71 12.13
N ILE A 88 -10.38 12.03 13.11
CA ILE A 88 -11.05 10.95 13.85
C ILE A 88 -11.61 11.40 15.21
N GLY A 89 -11.34 12.65 15.64
CA GLY A 89 -11.81 13.18 16.92
C GLY A 89 -11.12 12.59 18.15
N ARG A 90 -9.92 12.03 17.99
CA ARG A 90 -9.11 11.44 19.08
C ARG A 90 -7.67 11.95 18.97
N ALA A 91 -7.05 12.31 20.10
CA ALA A 91 -5.62 12.62 20.11
C ALA A 91 -4.77 11.41 19.69
N ILE A 92 -3.94 11.60 18.67
CA ILE A 92 -2.92 10.68 18.19
C ILE A 92 -1.55 11.31 18.44
N SER A 93 -0.64 10.56 19.05
CA SER A 93 0.76 10.95 19.21
C SER A 93 1.55 10.62 17.94
N ALA A 94 2.57 11.42 17.60
CA ALA A 94 3.53 11.06 16.55
C ALA A 94 4.21 9.71 16.80
N ARG A 95 4.29 9.24 18.05
CA ARG A 95 4.77 7.89 18.41
C ARG A 95 3.90 6.76 17.87
N GLU A 96 2.62 7.03 17.60
CA GLU A 96 1.67 6.10 16.96
C GLU A 96 1.76 6.14 15.42
N VAL A 97 2.58 7.04 14.84
CA VAL A 97 2.70 7.23 13.39
C VAL A 97 4.01 6.65 12.86
N VAL A 98 3.90 5.79 11.85
CA VAL A 98 5.02 5.28 11.04
C VAL A 98 4.76 5.64 9.58
N VAL A 99 5.72 6.30 8.95
CA VAL A 99 5.66 6.66 7.52
C VAL A 99 6.10 5.46 6.68
N THR A 100 5.28 5.10 5.70
CA THR A 100 5.57 4.03 4.74
C THR A 100 5.58 4.55 3.30
N HIS A 101 6.18 3.79 2.40
CA HIS A 101 6.16 4.00 0.95
C HIS A 101 4.82 3.54 0.38
N GLY A 102 3.75 4.19 0.83
CA GLY A 102 2.36 3.87 0.49
C GLY A 102 1.76 2.73 1.31
N SER A 103 0.45 2.56 1.17
CA SER A 103 -0.34 1.56 1.92
C SER A 103 0.05 0.13 1.61
N GLN A 104 0.61 -0.14 0.42
CA GLN A 104 1.05 -1.48 0.04
C GLN A 104 2.25 -1.95 0.89
N GLN A 105 3.20 -1.06 1.22
CA GLN A 105 4.27 -1.39 2.16
C GLN A 105 3.70 -1.62 3.56
N ALA A 106 2.75 -0.78 4.01
CA ALA A 106 2.11 -0.94 5.31
C ALA A 106 1.44 -2.32 5.45
N LEU A 107 0.65 -2.74 4.45
CA LEU A 107 0.03 -4.08 4.42
C LEU A 107 1.07 -5.20 4.50
N SER A 108 2.17 -5.07 3.75
CA SER A 108 3.26 -6.06 3.77
C SER A 108 3.93 -6.16 5.14
N LEU A 109 4.22 -5.03 5.79
CA LEU A 109 4.78 -5.01 7.14
C LEU A 109 3.81 -5.60 8.16
N LEU A 110 2.53 -5.21 8.10
CA LEU A 110 1.49 -5.77 8.97
C LEU A 110 1.37 -7.28 8.81
N SER A 111 1.38 -7.81 7.57
CA SER A 111 1.36 -9.25 7.36
C SER A 111 2.58 -9.98 7.94
N GLN A 112 3.75 -9.34 7.93
CA GLN A 112 4.98 -9.94 8.46
C GLN A 112 4.99 -9.95 9.99
N VAL A 113 4.36 -8.96 10.62
CA VAL A 113 4.31 -8.82 12.07
C VAL A 113 3.17 -9.62 12.69
N LEU A 114 2.05 -9.76 11.97
CA LEU A 114 0.79 -10.28 12.53
C LEU A 114 0.41 -11.69 12.07
N LEU A 115 0.96 -12.19 10.97
CA LEU A 115 0.51 -13.45 10.36
C LEU A 115 1.60 -14.50 10.32
N ASP A 116 1.26 -15.69 10.80
CA ASP A 116 1.95 -16.93 10.49
C ASP A 116 1.27 -17.68 9.33
N PRO A 117 1.97 -18.60 8.64
CA PRO A 117 1.35 -19.41 7.61
C PRO A 117 0.17 -20.21 8.17
N ARG A 118 -0.95 -20.19 7.44
CA ARG A 118 -2.25 -20.79 7.77
C ARG A 118 -3.11 -20.01 8.76
N ASP A 119 -2.68 -18.84 9.23
CA ASP A 119 -3.58 -17.96 9.98
C ASP A 119 -4.75 -17.50 9.10
N ASP A 120 -5.90 -17.30 9.74
CA ASP A 120 -7.12 -16.86 9.08
C ASP A 120 -7.14 -15.34 8.92
N VAL A 121 -7.42 -14.87 7.70
CA VAL A 121 -7.64 -13.45 7.39
C VAL A 121 -9.01 -13.29 6.77
N VAL A 122 -9.83 -12.41 7.35
CA VAL A 122 -11.16 -12.09 6.82
C VAL A 122 -11.06 -10.83 5.97
N VAL A 123 -11.66 -10.87 4.78
CA VAL A 123 -11.76 -9.73 3.85
C VAL A 123 -13.18 -9.58 3.33
N GLU A 124 -13.51 -8.38 2.92
CA GLU A 124 -14.77 -8.05 2.24
C GLU A 124 -14.85 -8.69 0.83
N THR A 125 -16.02 -8.67 0.21
CA THR A 125 -16.21 -9.04 -1.20
C THR A 125 -17.21 -8.08 -1.85
N PRO A 126 -16.75 -7.21 -2.79
CA PRO A 126 -15.40 -7.13 -3.36
C PRO A 126 -14.33 -6.59 -2.37
N THR A 127 -13.05 -6.87 -2.64
CA THR A 127 -11.92 -6.33 -1.85
C THR A 127 -10.76 -5.88 -2.73
N TYR A 128 -9.79 -5.18 -2.14
CA TYR A 128 -8.59 -4.67 -2.82
C TYR A 128 -7.63 -5.81 -3.23
N PRO A 129 -7.36 -6.01 -4.54
CA PRO A 129 -6.52 -7.13 -5.01
C PRO A 129 -5.08 -7.11 -4.47
N GLY A 130 -4.53 -5.92 -4.18
CA GLY A 130 -3.18 -5.80 -3.62
C GLY A 130 -3.07 -6.33 -2.19
N ALA A 131 -4.15 -6.33 -1.41
CA ALA A 131 -4.18 -6.95 -0.08
C ALA A 131 -4.17 -8.48 -0.18
N LEU A 132 -4.98 -9.05 -1.09
CA LEU A 132 -5.03 -10.50 -1.33
C LEU A 132 -3.65 -11.08 -1.67
N GLN A 133 -2.87 -10.37 -2.50
CA GLN A 133 -1.51 -10.79 -2.86
C GLN A 133 -0.57 -10.84 -1.64
N VAL A 134 -0.68 -9.86 -0.74
CA VAL A 134 0.11 -9.81 0.50
C VAL A 134 -0.24 -10.98 1.41
N PHE A 135 -1.53 -11.23 1.64
CA PHE A 135 -1.99 -12.32 2.51
C PHE A 135 -1.68 -13.70 1.94
N GLN A 136 -1.81 -13.88 0.61
CA GLN A 136 -1.39 -15.09 -0.08
C GLN A 136 0.12 -15.34 0.06
N ALA A 137 0.95 -14.30 -0.09
CA ALA A 137 2.39 -14.42 0.10
C ALA A 137 2.78 -14.73 1.56
N ALA A 138 1.99 -14.29 2.54
CA ALA A 138 2.14 -14.68 3.94
C ALA A 138 1.72 -16.15 4.20
N GLY A 139 0.96 -16.76 3.28
CA GLY A 139 0.42 -18.11 3.42
C GLY A 139 -0.85 -18.17 4.26
N ALA A 140 -1.55 -17.05 4.41
CA ALA A 140 -2.81 -16.96 5.16
C ALA A 140 -3.97 -17.68 4.45
N GLN A 141 -4.95 -18.13 5.23
CA GLN A 141 -6.24 -18.61 4.73
C GLN A 141 -7.21 -17.44 4.64
N ILE A 142 -7.60 -17.08 3.41
CA ILE A 142 -8.44 -15.91 3.18
C ILE A 142 -9.91 -16.32 3.16
N HIS A 143 -10.68 -15.76 4.09
CA HIS A 143 -12.13 -15.91 4.18
C HIS A 143 -12.81 -14.64 3.70
N THR A 144 -13.96 -14.79 3.04
CA THR A 144 -14.68 -13.66 2.43
C THR A 144 -16.00 -13.43 3.13
N VAL A 145 -16.36 -12.16 3.29
CA VAL A 145 -17.68 -11.71 3.76
C VAL A 145 -18.24 -10.74 2.72
N GLY A 146 -19.47 -10.97 2.27
CA GLY A 146 -20.14 -10.07 1.33
C GLY A 146 -20.51 -8.76 2.03
N ILE A 147 -20.34 -7.65 1.31
CA ILE A 147 -20.73 -6.31 1.78
C ILE A 147 -22.07 -5.89 1.17
N ASP A 148 -22.78 -4.99 1.84
CA ASP A 148 -23.97 -4.32 1.32
C ASP A 148 -23.66 -2.90 0.84
N GLU A 149 -24.68 -2.04 0.73
CA GLU A 149 -24.54 -0.67 0.26
C GLU A 149 -23.89 0.30 1.27
N ASP A 150 -23.87 -0.07 2.55
CA ASP A 150 -23.27 0.70 3.65
C ASP A 150 -21.86 0.23 4.01
N GLY A 151 -21.45 -0.94 3.50
CA GLY A 151 -20.14 -1.57 3.73
C GLY A 151 -20.18 -2.70 4.74
#